data_AF-A0AAJ4W1A6-F1
#
_entry.id   AF-A0AAJ4W1A6-F1
#
_cell.length_a   1.000
_cell.length_b   1.000
_cell.length_c   1.000
_cell.angle_alpha   90.00
_cell.angle_beta   90.00
_cell.angle_gamma   90.00
#
_symmetry.space_group_name_H-M   'P 1'
#
loop_
_entity.id
_entity.type
_entity.pdbx_description
1 polymer ?
#
loop_
_entity_poly.entity_id
_entity_poly.type
_entity_poly.pdbx_seq_one_letter_code
_entity_poly.pdbx_strand_id
1 'polypeptide(L)'
;MGLQIGGLVIDKNYESDLEGLEVILNKKLVFEDEVVFKKASANDKESDVLDIYFLDDATLIMSSIAIASLAYKATQQKVMSFVIDEETMLFSLYYTENGFLTRKVIEVEGDVVESRGEQFEYEDVEESKVELIYHLIEDILGEYLWDIEPQERCMRFGVNEITVQEKQEVVTSIPSFEFEDLGGEEYSCDESKVINMNEEITKVKKQKKSSIIKQVIKGLGLKN
;
A
#
# COMPACT_ATOMS: atom_id res chain seq x y z
N MET A 1 -5.81 -7.30 -25.37
CA MET A 1 -5.93 -6.10 -24.55
C MET A 1 -5.51 -6.54 -23.17
N GLY A 2 -4.44 -5.96 -22.63
CA GLY A 2 -3.92 -6.34 -21.32
C GLY A 2 -4.85 -5.90 -20.21
N LEU A 3 -4.73 -6.52 -19.03
CA LEU A 3 -5.42 -6.08 -17.83
C LEU A 3 -4.82 -4.76 -17.33
N GLN A 4 -5.68 -3.82 -16.94
CA GLN A 4 -5.26 -2.55 -16.36
C GLN A 4 -6.16 -2.22 -15.18
N ILE A 5 -5.70 -2.56 -13.99
CA ILE A 5 -6.45 -2.43 -12.74
C ILE A 5 -5.61 -1.65 -11.73
N GLY A 6 -6.21 -0.61 -11.17
CA GLY A 6 -5.69 0.14 -10.03
C GLY A 6 -6.68 0.08 -8.89
N GLY A 7 -6.18 -0.07 -7.68
CA GLY A 7 -7.06 -0.07 -6.52
C GLY A 7 -6.37 0.00 -5.18
N LEU A 8 -7.20 -0.12 -4.16
CA LEU A 8 -6.85 -0.18 -2.75
C LEU A 8 -7.63 -1.31 -2.09
N VAL A 9 -6.99 -2.08 -1.22
CA VAL A 9 -7.65 -3.03 -0.32
C VAL A 9 -7.34 -2.67 1.13
N ILE A 10 -8.34 -2.81 2.00
CA ILE A 10 -8.25 -2.53 3.43
C ILE A 10 -8.90 -3.68 4.20
N ASP A 11 -8.24 -4.17 5.26
CA ASP A 11 -8.72 -5.25 6.15
C ASP A 11 -9.80 -4.78 7.15
N LYS A 12 -10.71 -3.92 6.68
CA LYS A 12 -11.90 -3.48 7.41
C LYS A 12 -13.03 -3.17 6.43
N ASN A 13 -14.24 -3.56 6.76
CA ASN A 13 -15.45 -3.12 6.07
C ASN A 13 -15.81 -1.66 6.47
N TYR A 14 -15.91 -0.79 5.46
CA TYR A 14 -16.23 0.63 5.59
C TYR A 14 -17.66 1.03 5.20
N GLU A 15 -18.55 0.08 4.90
CA GLU A 15 -19.93 0.34 4.43
C GLU A 15 -20.72 1.23 5.42
N SER A 16 -20.50 1.03 6.72
CA SER A 16 -21.14 1.81 7.78
C SER A 16 -20.29 2.99 8.30
N ASP A 17 -19.08 3.20 7.78
CA ASP A 17 -18.09 4.17 8.27
C ASP A 17 -17.43 4.94 7.11
N LEU A 18 -18.24 5.48 6.19
CA LEU A 18 -17.71 6.20 5.03
C LEU A 18 -16.82 7.38 5.43
N GLU A 19 -17.09 8.07 6.54
CA GLU A 19 -16.25 9.15 7.06
C GLU A 19 -14.83 8.66 7.41
N GLY A 20 -14.70 7.49 8.02
CA GLY A 20 -13.40 6.88 8.27
C GLY A 20 -12.63 6.57 6.97
N LEU A 21 -13.36 6.18 5.92
CA LEU A 21 -12.75 5.94 4.61
C LEU A 21 -12.31 7.24 3.91
N GLU A 22 -13.12 8.30 4.01
CA GLU A 22 -12.79 9.65 3.53
C GLU A 22 -11.49 10.18 4.16
N VAL A 23 -11.27 9.91 5.45
CA VAL A 23 -10.04 10.28 6.16
C VAL A 23 -8.83 9.55 5.59
N ILE A 24 -8.94 8.24 5.32
CA ILE A 24 -7.84 7.44 4.75
C ILE A 24 -7.50 7.94 3.35
N LEU A 25 -8.51 8.15 2.51
CA LEU A 25 -8.34 8.61 1.14
C LEU A 25 -7.93 10.10 1.07
N ASN A 26 -8.14 10.85 2.16
CA ASN A 26 -8.03 12.31 2.21
C ASN A 26 -8.87 12.98 1.11
N LYS A 27 -10.09 12.47 0.91
CA LYS A 27 -11.06 12.94 -0.08
C LYS A 27 -12.47 12.85 0.47
N LYS A 28 -13.38 13.67 -0.05
CA LYS A 28 -14.81 13.51 0.16
C LYS A 28 -15.40 12.55 -0.86
N LEU A 29 -16.27 11.64 -0.41
CA LEU A 29 -16.96 10.67 -1.22
C LEU A 29 -18.41 11.10 -1.39
N VAL A 30 -18.84 11.28 -2.64
CA VAL A 30 -20.22 11.60 -2.97
C VAL A 30 -20.82 10.43 -3.72
N PHE A 31 -21.83 9.78 -3.16
CA PHE A 31 -22.49 8.67 -3.82
C PHE A 31 -23.11 9.11 -5.15
N GLU A 32 -22.86 8.35 -6.21
CA GLU A 32 -23.36 8.64 -7.55
C GLU A 32 -24.34 7.57 -8.04
N ASP A 33 -23.95 6.30 -7.98
CA ASP A 33 -24.71 5.20 -8.57
C ASP A 33 -24.36 3.84 -7.95
N GLU A 34 -25.15 2.84 -8.26
CA GLU A 34 -24.87 1.43 -8.00
C GLU A 34 -24.41 0.76 -9.31
N VAL A 35 -23.28 0.06 -9.26
CA VAL A 35 -22.73 -0.63 -10.44
C VAL A 35 -22.41 -2.09 -10.11
N VAL A 36 -22.32 -2.92 -11.14
CA VAL A 36 -21.88 -4.32 -10.96
C VAL A 36 -20.35 -4.43 -10.94
N PHE A 37 -19.82 -5.44 -10.25
CA PHE A 37 -18.38 -5.67 -10.13
C PHE A 37 -17.68 -5.70 -11.49
N LYS A 38 -18.28 -6.34 -12.50
CA LYS A 38 -17.74 -6.36 -13.87
C LYS A 38 -17.50 -4.96 -14.47
N LYS A 39 -18.36 -3.99 -14.14
CA LYS A 39 -18.21 -2.59 -14.57
C LYS A 39 -17.20 -1.86 -13.69
N ALA A 40 -17.18 -2.18 -12.39
CA ALA A 40 -16.21 -1.66 -11.43
C ALA A 40 -14.78 -2.15 -11.68
N SER A 41 -14.59 -3.30 -12.34
CA SER A 41 -13.29 -3.88 -12.65
C SER A 41 -12.85 -3.66 -14.10
N ALA A 42 -13.52 -2.75 -14.81
CA ALA A 42 -13.12 -2.38 -16.16
C ALA A 42 -11.79 -1.60 -16.16
N ASN A 43 -11.02 -1.78 -17.23
CA ASN A 43 -9.83 -1.00 -17.52
C ASN A 43 -10.13 0.51 -17.64
N ASP A 44 -9.10 1.34 -17.52
CA ASP A 44 -9.14 2.80 -17.72
C ASP A 44 -10.25 3.52 -16.93
N LYS A 45 -10.16 3.46 -15.60
CA LYS A 45 -11.06 4.24 -14.74
C LYS A 45 -10.85 5.74 -14.84
N GLU A 46 -11.96 6.46 -14.77
CA GLU A 46 -11.98 7.91 -14.63
C GLU A 46 -11.25 8.35 -13.36
N SER A 47 -10.54 9.48 -13.44
CA SER A 47 -9.62 9.94 -12.40
C SER A 47 -10.31 10.37 -11.09
N ASP A 48 -11.60 10.69 -11.17
CA ASP A 48 -12.44 11.28 -10.12
C ASP A 48 -13.54 10.34 -9.64
N VAL A 49 -13.52 9.06 -10.04
CA VAL A 49 -14.51 8.06 -9.66
C VAL A 49 -13.86 6.88 -8.95
N LEU A 50 -14.50 6.42 -7.88
CA LEU A 50 -14.17 5.20 -7.16
C LEU A 50 -15.37 4.26 -7.20
N ASP A 51 -15.16 2.99 -7.53
CA ASP A 51 -16.16 1.96 -7.29
C ASP A 51 -15.69 1.13 -6.09
N ILE A 52 -16.52 1.05 -5.07
CA ILE A 52 -16.20 0.40 -3.79
C ILE A 52 -17.04 -0.86 -3.66
N TYR A 53 -16.36 -1.96 -3.37
CA TYR A 53 -16.95 -3.24 -3.06
C TYR A 53 -16.68 -3.55 -1.59
N PHE A 54 -17.75 -3.71 -0.80
CA PHE A 54 -17.68 -3.97 0.63
C PHE A 54 -17.88 -5.46 0.88
N LEU A 55 -16.88 -6.08 1.49
CA LEU A 55 -16.92 -7.47 1.96
C LEU A 55 -17.30 -7.48 3.45
N ASP A 56 -17.58 -8.64 4.02
CA ASP A 56 -17.91 -8.77 5.45
C ASP A 56 -16.82 -8.15 6.36
N ASP A 57 -15.55 -8.45 6.08
CA ASP A 57 -14.41 -8.04 6.91
C ASP A 57 -13.42 -7.10 6.19
N ALA A 58 -13.66 -6.74 4.93
CA ALA A 58 -12.72 -5.96 4.12
C ALA A 58 -13.41 -4.97 3.17
N THR A 59 -12.62 -4.05 2.61
CA THR A 59 -13.08 -3.11 1.58
C THR A 59 -12.12 -3.14 0.41
N LEU A 60 -12.67 -3.37 -0.79
CA LEU A 60 -11.96 -3.27 -2.07
C LEU A 60 -12.40 -1.99 -2.78
N ILE A 61 -11.45 -1.18 -3.20
CA ILE A 61 -11.69 0.08 -3.91
C ILE A 61 -11.00 0.02 -5.25
N MET A 62 -11.78 0.22 -6.30
CA MET A 62 -11.33 0.18 -7.68
C MET A 62 -11.26 1.60 -8.22
N SER A 63 -10.06 2.05 -8.57
CA SER A 63 -9.74 3.45 -8.89
C SER A 63 -8.93 3.60 -10.16
N SER A 64 -8.67 4.84 -10.57
CA SER A 64 -7.64 5.12 -11.58
C SER A 64 -6.24 4.73 -11.07
N ILE A 65 -5.31 4.50 -12.01
CA ILE A 65 -3.89 4.24 -11.71
C ILE A 65 -3.29 5.40 -10.89
N ALA A 66 -3.69 6.64 -11.17
CA ALA A 66 -3.17 7.82 -10.47
C ALA A 66 -3.48 7.79 -8.96
N ILE A 67 -4.70 7.40 -8.59
CA ILE A 67 -5.11 7.22 -7.19
C ILE A 67 -4.40 6.00 -6.59
N ALA A 68 -4.39 4.88 -7.31
CA ALA A 68 -3.80 3.63 -6.84
C ALA A 68 -2.27 3.67 -6.67
N SER A 69 -1.59 4.60 -7.34
CA SER A 69 -0.14 4.82 -7.24
C SER A 69 0.28 5.55 -5.95
N LEU A 70 -0.66 5.92 -5.08
CA LEU A 70 -0.40 6.60 -3.81
C LEU A 70 -0.36 5.60 -2.65
N ALA A 71 0.43 5.92 -1.62
CA ALA A 71 0.43 5.15 -0.37
C ALA A 71 -0.67 5.67 0.57
N TYR A 72 -1.58 4.79 0.96
CA TYR A 72 -2.60 5.06 1.98
C TYR A 72 -2.22 4.43 3.31
N LYS A 73 -2.70 5.01 4.41
CA LYS A 73 -2.35 4.60 5.77
C LYS A 73 -3.59 4.61 6.66
N ALA A 74 -3.74 3.57 7.47
CA ALA A 74 -4.78 3.50 8.49
C ALA A 74 -4.24 2.87 9.78
N THR A 75 -4.72 3.34 10.93
CA THR A 75 -4.28 2.85 12.24
C THR A 75 -4.95 1.52 12.55
N GLN A 76 -4.18 0.57 13.10
CA GLN A 76 -4.62 -0.80 13.43
C GLN A 76 -5.21 -1.60 12.26
N GLN A 77 -4.76 -1.32 11.04
CA GLN A 77 -5.25 -1.93 9.81
C GLN A 77 -4.10 -2.24 8.85
N LYS A 78 -4.30 -3.24 8.01
CA LYS A 78 -3.54 -3.48 6.78
C LYS A 78 -4.22 -2.73 5.63
N VAL A 79 -3.41 -1.99 4.89
CA VAL A 79 -3.85 -1.24 3.72
C VAL A 79 -2.87 -1.46 2.60
N MET A 80 -3.35 -1.88 1.43
CA MET A 80 -2.52 -2.01 0.24
C MET A 80 -3.11 -1.28 -0.95
N SER A 81 -2.35 -0.33 -1.50
CA SER A 81 -2.60 0.21 -2.84
C SER A 81 -1.85 -0.62 -3.88
N PHE A 82 -2.46 -0.87 -5.03
CA PHE A 82 -1.87 -1.68 -6.08
C PHE A 82 -2.20 -1.17 -7.49
N VAL A 83 -1.25 -1.38 -8.41
CA VAL A 83 -1.42 -1.17 -9.85
C VAL A 83 -0.95 -2.42 -10.57
N ILE A 84 -1.79 -2.96 -11.43
CA ILE A 84 -1.45 -3.99 -12.41
C ILE A 84 -1.82 -3.43 -13.78
N ASP A 85 -0.83 -3.03 -14.56
CA ASP A 85 -1.01 -2.57 -15.94
C ASP A 85 -0.12 -3.43 -16.85
N GLU A 86 -0.73 -4.44 -17.47
CA GLU A 86 -0.07 -5.36 -18.39
C GLU A 86 0.27 -4.71 -19.75
N GLU A 87 -0.42 -3.62 -20.11
CA GLU A 87 -0.15 -2.92 -21.37
C GLU A 87 1.16 -2.14 -21.29
N THR A 88 1.40 -1.47 -20.17
CA THR A 88 2.65 -0.73 -19.92
C THR A 88 3.68 -1.52 -19.11
N MET A 89 3.37 -2.76 -18.70
CA MET A 89 4.20 -3.58 -17.81
C MET A 89 4.55 -2.84 -16.51
N LEU A 90 3.59 -2.10 -15.95
CA LEU A 90 3.73 -1.38 -14.69
C LEU A 90 3.02 -2.18 -13.58
N PHE A 91 3.82 -2.65 -12.63
CA PHE A 91 3.33 -3.35 -11.45
C PHE A 91 3.81 -2.61 -10.21
N SER A 92 2.89 -2.16 -9.37
CA SER A 92 3.26 -1.47 -8.14
C SER A 92 2.39 -1.87 -6.98
N LEU A 93 2.99 -1.87 -5.79
CA LEU A 93 2.28 -2.04 -4.54
C LEU A 93 2.86 -1.16 -3.44
N TYR A 94 1.96 -0.65 -2.60
CA TYR A 94 2.26 0.05 -1.37
C TYR A 94 1.51 -0.64 -0.24
N TYR A 95 2.21 -1.43 0.55
CA TYR A 95 1.63 -2.14 1.69
C TYR A 95 1.98 -1.42 2.98
N THR A 96 0.95 -1.05 3.74
CA THR A 96 1.08 -0.42 5.05
C THR A 96 0.37 -1.24 6.10
N GLU A 97 0.96 -1.27 7.30
CA GLU A 97 0.39 -1.95 8.46
C GLU A 97 0.43 -1.03 9.66
N ASN A 98 -0.71 -0.85 10.32
CA ASN A 98 -0.87 0.03 11.47
C ASN A 98 -0.33 1.46 11.22
N GLY A 99 -0.52 1.96 10.00
CA GLY A 99 -0.13 3.31 9.58
C GLY A 99 1.34 3.45 9.14
N PHE A 100 2.12 2.38 9.17
CA PHE A 100 3.52 2.39 8.75
C PHE A 100 3.69 1.72 7.39
N LEU A 101 4.52 2.30 6.52
CA LEU A 101 4.88 1.67 5.25
C LEU A 101 5.80 0.49 5.51
N THR A 102 5.30 -0.72 5.32
CA THR A 102 6.05 -1.97 5.60
C THR A 102 6.74 -2.48 4.34
N ARG A 103 6.09 -2.35 3.17
CA ARG A 103 6.64 -2.80 1.89
C ARG A 103 6.20 -1.91 0.74
N LYS A 104 7.15 -1.61 -0.15
CA LYS A 104 6.91 -0.89 -1.41
C LYS A 104 7.68 -1.59 -2.52
N VAL A 105 7.00 -1.89 -3.62
CA VAL A 105 7.61 -2.42 -4.84
C VAL A 105 7.04 -1.68 -6.03
N ILE A 106 7.90 -1.26 -6.95
CA ILE A 106 7.54 -0.72 -8.26
C ILE A 106 8.41 -1.42 -9.29
N GLU A 107 7.77 -2.05 -10.26
CA GLU A 107 8.37 -2.67 -11.43
C GLU A 107 7.82 -2.02 -12.69
N VAL A 108 8.71 -1.72 -13.64
CA VAL A 108 8.38 -1.13 -14.93
C VAL A 108 9.13 -1.89 -16.01
N GLU A 109 8.42 -2.42 -17.00
CA GLU A 109 9.00 -3.16 -18.13
C GLU A 109 9.93 -4.33 -17.70
N GLY A 110 9.64 -4.96 -16.56
CA GLY A 110 10.42 -6.07 -15.98
C GLY A 110 11.58 -5.65 -15.09
N ASP A 111 11.88 -4.35 -14.98
CA ASP A 111 12.91 -3.81 -14.11
C ASP A 111 12.31 -3.28 -12.80
N VAL A 112 12.82 -3.77 -11.67
CA VAL A 112 12.42 -3.26 -10.34
C VAL A 112 13.08 -1.90 -10.11
N VAL A 113 12.34 -0.83 -10.36
CA VAL A 113 12.80 0.56 -10.19
C VAL A 113 12.83 0.98 -8.72
N GLU A 114 11.95 0.41 -7.89
CA GLU A 114 11.95 0.68 -6.46
C GLU A 114 11.57 -0.57 -5.65
N SER A 115 12.36 -0.85 -4.61
CA SER A 115 12.07 -1.89 -3.62
C SER A 115 12.50 -1.40 -2.24
N ARG A 116 11.55 -1.23 -1.32
CA ARG A 116 11.80 -0.72 0.03
C ARG A 116 10.95 -1.47 1.06
N GLY A 117 11.46 -1.56 2.29
CA GLY A 117 10.78 -2.29 3.37
C GLY A 117 11.18 -3.75 3.46
N GLU A 118 10.55 -4.48 4.39
CA GLU A 118 10.83 -5.89 4.66
C GLU A 118 10.15 -6.77 3.61
N GLN A 119 10.91 -7.67 2.98
CA GLN A 119 10.36 -8.62 2.01
C GLN A 119 9.47 -9.63 2.71
N PHE A 120 8.36 -9.99 2.07
CA PHE A 120 7.52 -11.09 2.53
C PHE A 120 8.18 -12.44 2.24
N GLU A 121 7.88 -13.45 3.05
CA GLU A 121 8.50 -14.79 2.91
C GLU A 121 8.22 -15.46 1.55
N TYR A 122 7.07 -15.14 0.94
CA TYR A 122 6.66 -15.68 -0.36
C TYR A 122 7.22 -14.87 -1.55
N GLU A 123 7.82 -13.69 -1.35
CA GLU A 123 8.42 -12.93 -2.47
C GLU A 123 9.56 -13.69 -3.17
N ASP A 124 10.23 -14.61 -2.46
CA ASP A 124 11.29 -15.45 -3.01
C ASP A 124 10.76 -16.64 -3.82
N VAL A 125 9.47 -16.96 -3.65
CA VAL A 125 8.80 -18.12 -4.27
C VAL A 125 7.93 -17.69 -5.44
N GLU A 126 7.29 -16.53 -5.37
CA GLU A 126 6.47 -15.97 -6.44
C GLU A 126 7.33 -15.60 -7.66
N GLU A 127 6.95 -16.10 -8.84
CA GLU A 127 7.72 -15.91 -10.07
C GLU A 127 7.49 -14.50 -10.66
N SER A 128 6.33 -13.89 -10.37
CA SER A 128 5.91 -12.59 -10.91
C SER A 128 5.44 -11.61 -9.84
N LYS A 129 5.68 -10.30 -10.05
CA LYS A 129 5.09 -9.25 -9.18
C LYS A 129 3.59 -9.13 -9.30
N VAL A 130 3.02 -9.59 -10.41
CA VAL A 130 1.56 -9.71 -10.54
C VAL A 130 1.01 -10.73 -9.56
N GLU A 131 1.64 -11.91 -9.47
CA GLU A 131 1.25 -12.96 -8.52
C GLU A 131 1.41 -12.49 -7.08
N LEU A 132 2.50 -11.79 -6.77
CA LEU A 132 2.70 -11.16 -5.47
C LEU A 132 1.56 -10.20 -5.10
N ILE A 133 1.12 -9.34 -6.05
CA ILE A 133 0.02 -8.42 -5.82
C ILE A 133 -1.27 -9.19 -5.55
N TYR A 134 -1.60 -10.21 -6.36
CA TYR A 134 -2.80 -11.01 -6.15
C TYR A 134 -2.81 -11.73 -4.80
N HIS A 135 -1.69 -12.34 -4.42
CA HIS A 135 -1.54 -12.99 -3.11
C HIS A 135 -1.80 -12.00 -1.97
N LEU A 136 -1.23 -10.79 -2.04
CA LEU A 136 -1.46 -9.77 -1.01
C LEU A 136 -2.90 -9.25 -0.97
N ILE A 137 -3.55 -9.13 -2.13
CA ILE A 137 -4.97 -8.78 -2.18
C ILE A 137 -5.78 -9.84 -1.45
N GLU A 138 -5.49 -11.11 -1.72
CA GLU A 138 -6.15 -12.25 -1.11
C GLU A 138 -5.93 -12.34 0.40
N ASP A 139 -4.71 -12.08 0.90
CA ASP A 139 -4.41 -12.03 2.35
C ASP A 139 -5.22 -10.94 3.07
N ILE A 140 -5.49 -9.81 2.41
CA ILE A 140 -6.23 -8.69 2.99
C ILE A 140 -7.75 -8.91 2.88
N LEU A 141 -8.24 -9.38 1.73
CA LEU A 141 -9.67 -9.57 1.49
C LEU A 141 -10.21 -10.84 2.17
N GLY A 142 -9.37 -11.87 2.32
CA GLY A 142 -9.79 -13.20 2.75
C GLY A 142 -10.46 -14.04 1.65
N GLU A 143 -10.51 -13.53 0.42
CA GLU A 143 -11.02 -14.22 -0.76
C GLU A 143 -10.29 -13.78 -2.04
N TYR A 144 -10.41 -14.59 -3.09
CA TYR A 144 -9.79 -14.30 -4.39
C TYR A 144 -10.59 -13.27 -5.19
N LEU A 145 -9.90 -12.35 -5.87
CA LEU A 145 -10.57 -11.38 -6.77
C LEU A 145 -11.42 -12.03 -7.87
N TRP A 146 -11.04 -13.21 -8.33
CA TRP A 146 -11.77 -13.94 -9.38
C TRP A 146 -12.95 -14.74 -8.86
N ASP A 147 -13.08 -14.89 -7.54
CA ASP A 147 -14.23 -15.54 -6.91
C ASP A 147 -15.40 -14.55 -6.71
N ILE A 148 -15.13 -13.23 -6.76
CA ILE A 148 -16.16 -12.19 -6.73
C ILE A 148 -17.03 -12.30 -7.97
N GLU A 149 -18.34 -12.48 -7.76
CA GLU A 149 -19.26 -12.73 -8.86
C GLU A 149 -19.43 -11.45 -9.73
N PRO A 150 -19.40 -11.53 -11.08
CA PRO A 150 -19.39 -10.34 -11.95
C PRO A 150 -20.61 -9.41 -11.79
N GLN A 151 -21.72 -9.96 -11.30
CA GLN A 151 -22.99 -9.26 -11.04
C GLN A 151 -23.10 -8.69 -9.63
N GLU A 152 -22.09 -8.86 -8.79
CA GLU A 152 -22.14 -8.33 -7.43
C GLU A 152 -22.15 -6.82 -7.39
N ARG A 153 -22.74 -6.31 -6.31
CA ARG A 153 -23.02 -4.89 -6.15
C ARG A 153 -21.78 -4.15 -5.67
N CYS A 154 -21.39 -3.13 -6.40
CA CYS A 154 -20.44 -2.10 -5.99
C CYS A 154 -21.13 -0.74 -5.91
N MET A 155 -20.64 0.11 -5.03
CA MET A 155 -21.11 1.49 -4.87
C MET A 155 -20.15 2.45 -5.56
N ARG A 156 -20.68 3.28 -6.46
CA ARG A 156 -19.90 4.30 -7.17
C ARG A 156 -19.93 5.62 -6.40
N PHE A 157 -18.76 6.20 -6.22
CA PHE A 157 -18.57 7.49 -5.58
C PHE A 157 -17.74 8.42 -6.46
N GLY A 158 -18.19 9.66 -6.58
CA GLY A 158 -17.39 10.77 -7.07
C GLY A 158 -16.47 11.30 -5.97
N VAL A 159 -15.28 11.73 -6.34
CA VAL A 159 -14.22 12.14 -5.43
C VAL A 159 -14.05 13.66 -5.45
N ASN A 160 -14.24 14.31 -4.31
CA ASN A 160 -14.03 15.76 -4.15
C ASN A 160 -12.87 16.06 -3.19
N GLU A 161 -12.23 17.23 -3.38
CA GLU A 161 -11.23 17.73 -2.43
C GLU A 161 -11.88 18.14 -1.10
N ILE A 162 -11.21 17.82 0.01
CA ILE A 162 -11.65 18.29 1.33
C ILE A 162 -11.31 19.78 1.45
N THR A 163 -12.34 20.62 1.61
CA THR A 163 -12.14 22.08 1.76
C THR A 163 -11.64 22.39 3.19
N VAL A 164 -10.76 23.37 3.35
CA VAL A 164 -10.09 23.72 4.63
C VAL A 164 -11.05 23.96 5.81
N GLN A 165 -12.31 24.32 5.55
CA GLN A 165 -13.33 24.53 6.59
C GLN A 165 -13.83 23.21 7.20
N GLU A 166 -13.81 22.10 6.47
CA GLU A 166 -14.32 20.79 6.93
C GLU A 166 -13.29 20.01 7.74
N LYS A 167 -11.99 20.35 7.63
CA LYS A 167 -10.92 19.74 8.45
C LYS A 167 -11.09 19.98 9.94
N GLN A 168 -11.84 21.01 10.36
CA GLN A 168 -12.04 21.30 11.79
C GLN A 168 -13.10 20.40 12.45
N GLU A 169 -14.02 19.81 11.69
CA GLU A 169 -15.08 18.95 12.26
C GLU A 169 -14.64 17.48 12.39
N VAL A 170 -13.70 17.03 11.56
CA VAL A 170 -13.22 15.63 11.54
C VAL A 170 -12.16 15.33 12.62
N VAL A 171 -11.66 16.36 13.32
CA VAL A 171 -10.69 16.18 14.42
C VAL A 171 -11.43 15.95 15.74
N THR A 172 -11.91 14.74 15.97
CA THR A 172 -12.13 14.26 17.34
C THR A 172 -11.26 13.03 17.64
N SER A 173 -10.18 13.31 18.38
CA SER A 173 -9.30 12.39 19.11
C SER A 173 -8.46 11.39 18.31
N ILE A 174 -7.39 11.88 17.66
CA ILE A 174 -6.14 11.11 17.58
C ILE A 174 -5.03 11.99 18.18
N PRO A 175 -4.30 11.54 19.22
CA PRO A 175 -3.15 12.28 19.71
C PRO A 175 -2.07 12.29 18.62
N SER A 176 -1.73 13.48 18.14
CA SER A 176 -0.63 13.71 17.21
C SER A 176 0.70 13.39 17.91
N PHE A 177 1.36 12.33 17.46
CA PHE A 177 2.79 12.13 17.68
C PHE A 177 3.50 12.63 16.43
N GLU A 178 4.09 13.82 16.52
CA GLU A 178 5.05 14.29 15.53
C GLU A 178 6.33 13.47 15.70
N PHE A 179 6.78 12.82 14.62
CA PHE A 179 8.15 12.32 14.51
C PHE A 179 8.80 12.87 13.25
N GLU A 180 10.05 13.27 13.46
CA GLU A 180 10.84 14.20 12.68
C GLU A 180 10.95 13.85 11.19
N ASP A 181 10.64 14.88 10.42
CA ASP A 181 10.90 15.10 9.01
C ASP A 181 12.37 14.74 8.67
N LEU A 182 12.60 13.56 8.09
CA LEU A 182 13.87 13.26 7.44
C LEU A 182 13.91 13.97 6.09
N GLY A 183 14.32 15.24 6.17
CA GLY A 183 15.11 15.94 5.16
C GLY A 183 14.55 15.95 3.75
N GLY A 184 13.86 17.04 3.41
CA GLY A 184 13.73 17.46 2.03
C GLY A 184 15.10 17.69 1.40
N GLU A 185 15.47 16.86 0.44
CA GLU A 185 16.43 17.23 -0.58
C GLU A 185 15.66 17.50 -1.88
N GLU A 186 15.64 18.77 -2.26
CA GLU A 186 15.20 19.25 -3.55
C GLU A 186 16.05 18.60 -4.64
N TYR A 187 15.40 17.90 -5.58
CA TYR A 187 16.06 17.47 -6.81
C TYR A 187 16.29 18.69 -7.70
N SER A 188 17.52 19.21 -7.72
CA SER A 188 18.01 20.06 -8.80
C SER A 188 18.94 19.24 -9.71
N CYS A 189 18.52 19.03 -10.96
CA CYS A 189 19.36 18.42 -12.00
C CYS A 189 20.47 19.40 -12.40
N ASP A 190 21.72 19.10 -12.06
CA ASP A 190 22.89 19.76 -12.63
C ASP A 190 23.78 18.74 -13.36
N GLU A 191 23.74 18.81 -14.69
CA GLU A 191 24.63 18.11 -15.60
C GLU A 191 26.04 18.69 -15.47
N SER A 192 26.90 18.05 -14.66
CA SER A 192 28.35 17.91 -14.90
C SER A 192 29.08 17.59 -13.60
N LYS A 193 29.33 16.30 -13.36
CA LYS A 193 30.49 15.81 -12.59
C LYS A 193 30.67 14.33 -12.86
N VAL A 194 31.46 14.06 -13.89
CA VAL A 194 32.19 12.79 -14.02
C VAL A 194 33.09 12.68 -12.79
N ILE A 195 32.83 11.70 -11.93
CA ILE A 195 33.79 11.29 -10.90
C ILE A 195 34.01 9.78 -11.02
N ASN A 196 35.28 9.45 -11.26
CA ASN A 196 35.86 8.14 -11.47
C ASN A 196 35.48 7.12 -10.38
N MET A 197 35.04 5.93 -10.82
CA MET A 197 35.15 4.70 -10.04
C MET A 197 36.63 4.35 -9.88
N ASN A 198 37.15 4.39 -8.66
CA ASN A 198 38.16 3.49 -8.10
C ASN A 198 38.66 4.09 -6.78
N GLU A 199 38.19 3.58 -5.63
CA GLU A 199 39.02 3.50 -4.43
C GLU A 199 38.44 2.52 -3.39
N GLU A 200 39.20 1.44 -3.23
CA GLU A 200 39.35 0.45 -2.16
C GLU A 200 38.32 0.32 -1.02
N ILE A 201 37.71 -0.88 -0.99
CA ILE A 201 37.05 -1.48 0.17
C ILE A 201 38.08 -1.69 1.29
N THR A 202 38.06 -0.85 2.31
CA THR A 202 38.75 -1.13 3.58
C THR A 202 37.81 -1.76 4.60
N LYS A 203 38.21 -2.98 5.00
CA LYS A 203 37.56 -3.86 5.99
C LYS A 203 37.17 -3.14 7.28
N VAL A 204 35.89 -3.18 7.65
CA VAL A 204 35.46 -2.93 9.03
C VAL A 204 35.12 -4.26 9.72
N LYS A 205 35.76 -4.44 10.88
CA LYS A 205 35.74 -5.63 11.74
C LYS A 205 34.33 -5.97 12.24
N LYS A 206 33.92 -7.22 12.07
CA LYS A 206 32.92 -7.90 12.90
C LYS A 206 33.33 -7.82 14.38
N GLN A 207 32.49 -7.26 15.24
CA GLN A 207 32.50 -7.56 16.67
C GLN A 207 31.15 -8.14 17.14
N LYS A 208 31.31 -9.20 17.93
CA LYS A 208 30.38 -10.25 18.34
C LYS A 208 29.10 -9.74 19.04
N LYS A 209 27.93 -10.15 18.53
CA LYS A 209 26.69 -10.21 19.32
C LYS A 209 26.88 -11.24 20.45
N SER A 210 26.91 -10.81 21.71
CA SER A 210 26.77 -11.73 22.84
C SER A 210 25.31 -12.13 22.95
N SER A 211 25.06 -13.43 22.78
CA SER A 211 23.75 -14.07 22.90
C SER A 211 23.05 -13.72 24.22
N ILE A 212 21.90 -13.05 24.11
CA ILE A 212 20.98 -12.67 25.20
C ILE A 212 20.50 -13.92 26.00
N ILE A 213 20.63 -15.11 25.42
CA ILE A 213 20.21 -16.39 26.02
C ILE A 213 21.13 -16.81 27.18
N LYS A 214 22.40 -16.35 27.22
CA LYS A 214 23.32 -16.66 28.33
C LYS A 214 23.12 -15.80 29.59
N GLN A 215 22.41 -14.68 29.50
CA GLN A 215 22.11 -13.85 30.67
C GLN A 215 20.88 -14.34 31.46
N VAL A 216 19.97 -15.06 30.81
CA VAL A 216 18.76 -15.61 31.47
C VAL A 216 19.10 -16.86 32.32
N ILE A 217 20.03 -17.70 31.87
CA ILE A 217 20.41 -18.93 32.60
C ILE A 217 21.20 -18.63 33.89
N LYS A 218 21.92 -17.50 33.95
CA LYS A 218 22.65 -17.09 35.15
C LYS A 218 21.76 -16.46 36.23
N GLY A 219 20.54 -16.03 35.87
CA GLY A 219 19.55 -15.45 36.78
C GLY A 219 18.60 -16.47 37.44
N LEU A 220 18.52 -17.70 36.92
CA LEU A 220 17.57 -18.72 37.39
C LEU A 220 18.17 -19.81 38.29
N GLY A 221 19.45 -19.72 38.67
CA GLY A 221 20.02 -20.59 39.71
C GLY A 221 19.94 -22.10 39.45
N LEU A 222 19.74 -22.54 38.20
CA LEU A 222 19.71 -23.95 37.83
C LEU A 222 21.14 -24.40 37.52
N LYS A 223 21.75 -25.15 38.46
CA LYS A 223 22.92 -25.97 38.18
C LYS A 223 22.45 -27.25 37.48
N ASN A 224 22.98 -27.50 36.28
CA ASN A 224 23.68 -28.73 35.91
C ASN A 224 24.43 -28.51 34.60
#